data_AF-A0A3D0UUQ7-F1
#
_entry.id   AF-A0A3D0UUQ7-F1
#
_cell.length_a   1.000
_cell.length_b   1.000
_cell.length_c   1.000
_cell.angle_alpha   90.00
_cell.angle_beta   90.00
_cell.angle_gamma   90.00
#
_symmetry.space_group_name_H-M   'P 1'
#
loop_
_entity.id
_entity.type
_entity.pdbx_description
1 polymer ?
#
loop_
_entity_poly.entity_id
_entity_poly.type
_entity_poly.pdbx_seq_one_letter_code
_entity_poly.pdbx_strand_id
1 'polypeptide(L)' 'MDGQKLTSQDIHSQSATIEIMKRLIENPGKDISNKDLPSSSYSKNKNDMLGKIVIPLIELIEKKTGKKLPLICK' A
#
# COMPACT_ATOMS: atom_id res chain seq x y z
N MET A 1 -7.72 -14.60 -13.42
CA MET A 1 -7.99 -13.37 -12.67
C MET A 1 -7.63 -12.22 -13.59
N ASP A 2 -8.63 -11.54 -14.18
CA ASP A 2 -8.38 -10.34 -14.96
C ASP A 2 -8.02 -9.20 -14.02
N GLY A 3 -6.74 -8.83 -13.99
CA GLY A 3 -6.27 -7.70 -13.21
C GLY A 3 -6.87 -6.41 -13.73
N GLN A 4 -7.56 -5.65 -12.88
CA GLN A 4 -8.06 -4.32 -13.25
C GLN A 4 -6.95 -3.29 -13.08
N LYS A 5 -6.67 -2.54 -14.14
CA LYS A 5 -5.75 -1.40 -14.09
C LYS A 5 -6.32 -0.31 -13.17
N LEU A 6 -5.52 0.11 -12.20
CA LEU A 6 -5.83 1.27 -11.36
C LEU A 6 -5.22 2.53 -11.99
N THR A 7 -5.88 3.65 -11.78
CA THR A 7 -5.43 4.97 -12.24
C THR A 7 -5.00 5.84 -11.06
N SER A 8 -4.36 6.98 -11.34
CA SER A 8 -4.00 7.96 -10.32
C SER A 8 -5.20 8.56 -9.58
N GLN A 9 -6.42 8.36 -10.09
CA GLN A 9 -7.68 8.73 -9.43
C GLN A 9 -8.12 7.69 -8.38
N ASP A 10 -7.74 6.42 -8.57
CA ASP A 10 -8.03 5.34 -7.63
C ASP A 10 -7.02 5.33 -6.47
N ILE A 11 -5.74 5.48 -6.80
CA ILE A 11 -4.67 5.67 -5.83
C ILE A 11 -3.70 6.70 -6.40
N HIS A 12 -3.58 7.84 -5.71
CA HIS A 12 -2.59 8.86 -6.05
C HIS A 12 -1.19 8.28 -5.81
N SER A 13 -0.62 7.68 -6.85
CA SER A 13 0.58 6.86 -6.75
C SER A 13 1.79 7.61 -7.29
N GLN A 14 2.75 7.87 -6.40
CA GLN A 14 4.11 8.16 -6.80
C GLN A 14 4.83 6.83 -7.10
N SER A 15 5.96 6.85 -7.81
CA SER A 15 6.73 5.62 -8.11
C SER A 15 7.02 4.79 -6.84
N ALA A 16 7.27 5.47 -5.71
CA ALA A 16 7.48 4.84 -4.41
C ALA A 16 6.24 4.07 -3.90
N THR A 17 5.01 4.51 -4.20
CA THR A 17 3.77 3.80 -3.84
C THR A 17 3.70 2.44 -4.54
N ILE A 18 4.03 2.39 -5.83
CA ILE A 18 4.02 1.14 -6.61
C ILE A 18 5.06 0.17 -6.05
N GLU A 19 6.25 0.65 -5.73
CA GLU A 19 7.34 -0.17 -5.19
C GLU A 19 7.00 -0.72 -3.79
N ILE A 20 6.40 0.09 -2.92
CA ILE A 20 5.89 -0.37 -1.61
C ILE A 20 4.82 -1.44 -1.79
N MET A 21 3.86 -1.26 -2.70
CA MET A 21 2.82 -2.26 -2.98
C MET A 21 3.41 -3.59 -3.47
N LYS A 22 4.38 -3.55 -4.40
CA LYS A 22 5.07 -4.76 -4.85
C LYS A 22 5.70 -5.49 -3.67
N ARG A 23 6.40 -4.76 -2.80
CA ARG A 23 7.06 -5.33 -1.62
C ARG A 23 6.07 -6.01 -0.66
N LEU A 24 4.89 -5.40 -0.44
CA LEU A 24 3.83 -5.97 0.39
C LEU A 24 3.26 -7.26 -0.22
N ILE A 25 3.00 -7.27 -1.54
CA ILE A 25 2.46 -8.43 -2.26
C ILE A 25 3.46 -9.60 -2.30
N GLU A 26 4.75 -9.30 -2.43
CA GLU A 26 5.83 -10.30 -2.43
C GLU A 26 6.08 -10.91 -1.03
N ASN A 27 5.58 -10.29 0.04
CA ASN A 27 5.82 -10.70 1.42
C ASN A 27 4.51 -10.85 2.23
N PRO A 28 3.57 -11.70 1.79
CA PRO A 28 2.29 -11.86 2.46
C PRO A 28 2.46 -12.41 3.88
N GLY A 29 1.78 -11.78 4.84
CA GLY A 29 1.78 -12.22 6.24
C GLY A 29 3.09 -11.98 7.01
N LYS A 30 4.06 -11.28 6.41
CA LYS A 30 5.32 -10.93 7.06
C LYS A 30 5.32 -9.47 7.48
N ASP A 31 5.95 -9.18 8.62
CA ASP A 31 6.28 -7.82 9.00
C ASP A 31 7.42 -7.32 8.09
N ILE A 32 7.29 -6.09 7.57
CA ILE A 32 8.30 -5.43 6.75
C ILE A 32 8.86 -4.25 7.54
N SER A 33 10.19 -4.17 7.66
CA SER A 33 10.84 -3.05 8.33
C SER A 33 10.91 -1.85 7.38
N ASN A 34 10.80 -0.63 7.91
CA ASN A 34 10.91 0.60 7.11
C ASN A 34 12.24 0.71 6.33
N LYS A 35 13.32 0.09 6.83
CA LYS A 35 14.63 0.03 6.16
C LYS A 35 14.60 -0.80 4.86
N ASP A 36 13.63 -1.72 4.74
CA ASP A 36 13.47 -2.61 3.59
C ASP A 36 12.51 -2.02 2.55
N LEU A 37 11.96 -0.83 2.83
CA LEU A 37 11.14 -0.04 1.91
C LEU A 37 12.01 0.99 1.17
N PRO A 38 11.60 1.42 -0.04
CA PRO A 38 12.32 2.46 -0.76
C PRO A 38 12.44 3.74 0.09
N SER A 39 13.60 4.39 0.00
CA SER A 39 13.85 5.68 0.65
C SER A 39 12.89 6.74 0.08
N SER A 40 11.85 7.05 0.85
CA SER A 40 10.74 7.94 0.46
C SER A 40 10.21 8.67 1.69
N SER A 41 9.33 9.66 1.51
CA SER A 41 8.66 10.27 2.66
C SER A 41 7.83 9.25 3.45
N TYR A 42 7.31 8.23 2.77
CA TYR A 42 6.51 7.16 3.36
C TYR A 42 7.32 6.31 4.35
N SER A 43 8.56 5.91 4.00
CA SER A 43 9.40 5.11 4.91
C SER A 43 9.94 5.91 6.09
N LYS A 44 9.92 7.25 6.01
CA LYS A 44 10.40 8.17 7.07
C LYS A 44 9.28 8.71 7.95
N ASN A 45 8.04 8.73 7.47
CA ASN A 45 6.91 9.32 8.17
C ASN A 45 5.69 8.40 8.12
N LYS A 46 5.30 7.91 9.30
CA LYS A 46 4.15 7.00 9.49
C LYS A 46 2.82 7.60 9.02
N ASN A 47 2.57 8.88 9.25
CA ASN A 47 1.31 9.52 8.85
C ASN A 47 1.20 9.59 7.32
N ASP A 48 2.32 9.84 6.66
CA ASP A 48 2.40 9.85 5.20
C ASP A 48 2.15 8.45 4.62
N MET A 49 2.75 7.40 5.21
CA MET A 49 2.48 6.00 4.86
C MET A 49 1.01 5.63 5.06
N LEU A 50 0.43 6.01 6.20
CA LEU A 50 -0.96 5.72 6.52
C LEU A 50 -1.93 6.40 5.56
N GLY A 51 -1.83 7.72 5.43
CA GLY A 51 -2.80 8.53 4.68
C GLY A 51 -2.73 8.35 3.16
N LYS A 52 -1.55 8.03 2.62
CA LYS A 52 -1.35 7.97 1.15
C LYS A 52 -1.24 6.55 0.60
N ILE A 53 -1.01 5.55 1.45
CA ILE A 53 -0.81 4.16 1.00
C ILE A 53 -1.74 3.20 1.75
N VAL A 54 -1.59 3.07 3.06
CA VAL A 54 -2.25 2.00 3.83
C VAL A 54 -3.77 2.16 3.81
N ILE A 55 -4.27 3.34 4.16
CA ILE A 55 -5.72 3.60 4.21
C ILE A 55 -6.34 3.51 2.80
N PRO A 56 -5.82 4.21 1.77
CA PRO A 56 -6.37 4.10 0.42
C PRO A 56 -6.39 2.66 -0.12
N LEU A 57 -5.38 1.85 0.19
CA LEU A 57 -5.32 0.45 -0.24
C LEU A 57 -6.38 -0.42 0.45
N ILE A 58 -6.56 -0.26 1.77
CA ILE A 58 -7.58 -1.00 2.53
C ILE A 58 -8.97 -0.64 1.99
N GLU A 59 -9.27 0.66 1.84
CA GLU A 59 -10.55 1.14 1.32
C GLU A 59 -10.82 0.64 -0.10
N LEU A 60 -9.80 0.64 -0.98
CA LEU A 60 -9.95 0.14 -2.34
C LEU A 60 -10.27 -1.36 -2.36
N ILE A 61 -9.57 -2.17 -1.55
CA ILE A 61 -9.81 -3.61 -1.47
C ILE A 61 -11.19 -3.89 -0.88
N GLU A 62 -11.59 -3.16 0.16
CA GLU A 62 -12.92 -3.28 0.75
C GLU A 62 -14.01 -2.92 -0.26
N LYS A 63 -13.86 -1.80 -0.97
CA LYS A 63 -14.80 -1.38 -2.03
C LYS A 63 -14.93 -2.41 -3.15
N LYS A 64 -13.83 -3.06 -3.55
CA LYS A 64 -13.83 -4.02 -4.68
C LYS A 64 -14.24 -5.43 -4.29
N THR A 65 -13.96 -5.86 -3.06
CA THR A 65 -14.09 -7.26 -2.65
C THR A 65 -15.07 -7.49 -1.50
N GLY A 66 -15.50 -6.42 -0.84
CA GLY A 66 -16.29 -6.48 0.40
C GLY A 66 -15.50 -6.99 1.61
N LYS A 67 -14.18 -7.20 1.48
CA LYS A 67 -13.33 -7.73 2.55
C LYS A 67 -12.33 -6.68 3.01
N LYS A 68 -12.10 -6.60 4.32
CA LYS A 68 -11.05 -5.77 4.88
C LYS A 68 -9.70 -6.47 4.78
N LEU A 69 -8.71 -5.79 4.21
CA LEU A 69 -7.33 -6.24 4.26
C LEU A 69 -6.78 -5.98 5.68
N PRO A 70 -6.28 -7.00 6.42
CA PRO A 70 -5.72 -6.83 7.75
C PRO A 70 -4.29 -6.28 7.69
N LEU A 71 -4.09 -5.15 7.01
CA LEU A 71 -2.81 -4.47 6.89
C LEU A 71 -2.64 -3.47 8.04
N ILE A 72 -1.54 -3.59 8.78
CA ILE A 72 -1.24 -2.76 9.96
C ILE A 72 0.12 -2.09 9.75
N CYS A 73 0.18 -0.77 9.99
CA CYS A 73 1.43 -0.01 10.02
C CYS A 73 1.71 0.43 11.46
N LYS A 74 2.78 -0.12 12.05
CA LYS A 74 3.17 0.07 13.45
C LYS A 74 4.14 1.23 13.61
#